data_AF-A0A4T0VCK0-F1
#
_entry.id   AF-A0A4T0VCK0-F1
#
_cell.length_a   1.000
_cell.length_b   1.000
_cell.length_c   1.000
_cell.angle_alpha   90.00
_cell.angle_beta   90.00
_cell.angle_gamma   90.00
#
_symmetry.space_group_name_H-M   'P 1'
#
loop_
_entity.id
_entity.type
_entity.pdbx_description
1 polymer ?
#
loop_
_entity_poly.entity_id
_entity_poly.type
_entity_poly.pdbx_seq_one_letter_code
_entity_poly.pdbx_strand_id
1 'polypeptide(L)'
;MLDFGFPEQQWAYLDALWRRESGWNHLAENPRSGAYGIPQSLPGTKMAVVGDDWRTNPETQIRWGLAYIAARYGSPQQAWAHSERVGWY
;
A
#
# COMPACT_ATOMS: atom_id res chain seq x y z
N MET A 1 1.08 -16.57 6.97
CA MET A 1 1.50 -15.76 5.79
C MET A 1 0.51 -14.62 5.67
N LEU A 2 0.98 -13.38 5.48
CA LEU A 2 0.12 -12.32 4.96
C LEU A 2 -0.35 -12.76 3.57
N ASP A 3 -1.61 -12.47 3.20
CA ASP A 3 -2.36 -13.03 2.04
C ASP A 3 -1.65 -13.02 0.65
N PHE A 4 -0.44 -12.43 0.54
CA PHE A 4 0.38 -12.37 -0.67
C PHE A 4 1.65 -13.24 -0.64
N GLY A 5 1.84 -14.06 0.39
CA GLY A 5 2.94 -15.04 0.42
C GLY A 5 4.33 -14.45 0.62
N PHE A 6 4.44 -13.20 1.10
CA PHE A 6 5.73 -12.63 1.48
C PHE A 6 6.31 -13.33 2.73
N PRO A 7 7.63 -13.60 2.76
CA PRO A 7 8.30 -14.07 3.97
C PRO A 7 8.11 -13.09 5.13
N GLU A 8 8.11 -13.59 6.37
CA GLU A 8 7.91 -12.79 7.59
C GLU A 8 8.90 -11.62 7.69
N GLN A 9 10.13 -11.79 7.18
CA GLN A 9 11.15 -10.74 7.17
C GLN A 9 10.77 -9.52 6.33
N GLN A 10 9.78 -9.64 5.42
CA GLN A 10 9.27 -8.53 4.63
C GLN A 10 8.36 -7.59 5.44
N TRP A 11 7.83 -8.05 6.58
CA TRP A 11 6.88 -7.29 7.38
C TRP A 11 7.44 -5.95 7.83
N ALA A 12 8.68 -5.92 8.32
CA ALA A 12 9.29 -4.67 8.81
C ALA A 12 9.37 -3.59 7.73
N TYR A 13 9.61 -3.97 6.47
CA TYR A 13 9.64 -3.04 5.35
C TYR A 13 8.24 -2.58 4.94
N LEU A 14 7.25 -3.48 4.95
CA LEU A 14 5.86 -3.12 4.70
C LEU A 14 5.32 -2.16 5.76
N ASP A 15 5.58 -2.44 7.03
CA ASP A 15 5.17 -1.61 8.16
C ASP A 15 5.81 -0.22 8.08
N ALA A 16 7.12 -0.14 7.83
CA ALA A 16 7.81 1.14 7.63
C ALA A 16 7.22 1.94 6.45
N LEU A 17 6.97 1.26 5.32
CA LEU A 17 6.41 1.86 4.13
C LEU A 17 5.01 2.42 4.40
N TRP A 18 4.06 1.60 4.84
CA TRP A 18 2.67 2.06 5.04
C TRP A 18 2.50 2.97 6.25
N ARG A 19 3.40 2.93 7.24
CA ARG A 19 3.49 3.99 8.26
C ARG A 19 3.84 5.34 7.65
N ARG A 20 4.78 5.41 6.71
CA ARG A 20 5.12 6.65 6.00
C ARG A 20 3.96 7.16 5.16
N GLU A 21 3.29 6.26 4.44
CA GLU A 21 2.23 6.64 3.51
C GLU A 21 1.00 7.20 4.21
N SER A 22 0.52 6.51 5.25
CA SER A 22 -0.78 6.81 5.85
C SER A 22 -0.82 6.63 7.38
N GLY A 23 0.25 6.14 8.00
CA GLY A 23 0.19 5.68 9.39
C GLY A 23 -0.77 4.51 9.58
N TRP A 24 -0.95 3.67 8.54
CA TRP A 24 -1.97 2.61 8.49
C TRP A 24 -3.43 3.09 8.54
N ASN A 25 -3.68 4.39 8.31
CA ASN A 25 -5.04 4.93 8.28
C ASN A 25 -5.72 4.67 6.91
N HIS A 26 -6.70 3.77 6.90
CA HIS A 26 -7.48 3.43 5.70
C HIS A 26 -8.37 4.57 5.16
N LEU A 27 -8.54 5.65 5.93
CA LEU A 27 -9.25 6.85 5.50
C LEU A 27 -8.28 8.02 5.19
N ALA A 28 -6.96 7.79 5.20
CA ALA A 28 -5.99 8.82 4.86
C ALA A 28 -6.20 9.28 3.42
N GLU A 29 -6.48 10.57 3.25
CA GLU A 29 -6.58 11.22 1.95
C GLU A 29 -5.58 12.38 1.92
N ASN A 30 -4.67 12.35 0.95
CA ASN A 30 -3.77 13.47 0.73
C ASN A 30 -4.53 14.61 0.04
N PRO A 31 -4.73 15.78 0.69
CA PRO A 31 -5.57 16.84 0.14
C PRO A 31 -4.98 17.52 -1.09
N ARG A 32 -3.68 17.33 -1.38
CA ARG A 32 -3.02 17.91 -2.56
C ARG A 32 -3.11 17.00 -3.77
N SER A 33 -2.87 15.70 -3.59
CA SER A 33 -2.82 14.73 -4.70
C SER A 33 -4.10 13.91 -4.87
N GLY A 34 -4.90 13.75 -3.83
CA GLY A 34 -6.02 12.80 -3.79
C GLY A 34 -5.60 11.34 -3.60
N ALA A 35 -4.34 11.07 -3.23
CA ALA A 35 -3.89 9.73 -2.87
C ALA A 35 -4.67 9.22 -1.65
N TYR A 36 -5.11 7.95 -1.68
CA TYR A 36 -6.10 7.44 -0.73
C TYR A 36 -5.71 6.11 -0.08
N GLY A 37 -6.09 5.98 1.20
CA GLY A 37 -6.06 4.75 1.97
C GLY A 37 -4.67 4.36 2.46
N ILE A 38 -4.58 3.14 3.02
CA ILE A 38 -3.34 2.57 3.56
C ILE A 38 -2.17 2.69 2.57
N PRO A 39 -2.32 2.23 1.30
CA PRO A 39 -1.22 2.26 0.35
C PRO A 39 -1.01 3.62 -0.32
N GLN A 40 -1.84 4.63 -0.02
CA GLN A 40 -1.87 5.93 -0.72
C GLN A 40 -2.00 5.78 -2.25
N SER A 41 -2.97 4.97 -2.69
CA SER A 41 -3.20 4.73 -4.11
C SER A 41 -3.64 6.00 -4.85
N LEU A 42 -3.06 6.26 -6.03
CA LEU A 42 -3.38 7.40 -6.87
C LEU A 42 -3.72 6.96 -8.33
N PRO A 43 -4.97 7.15 -8.80
CA PRO A 43 -6.16 7.46 -8.00
C PRO A 43 -6.58 6.28 -7.12
N GLY A 44 -7.21 6.56 -5.97
CA GLY A 44 -7.72 5.54 -5.05
C GLY A 44 -8.66 4.51 -5.68
N THR A 45 -9.38 4.90 -6.75
CA THR A 45 -10.28 4.04 -7.53
C THR A 45 -9.60 2.83 -8.15
N LYS A 46 -8.26 2.79 -8.26
CA LYS A 46 -7.54 1.59 -8.68
C LYS A 46 -7.82 0.38 -7.78
N MET A 47 -8.15 0.62 -6.51
CA MET A 47 -8.49 -0.43 -5.54
C MET A 47 -9.84 -1.11 -5.82
N ALA A 48 -10.70 -0.51 -6.65
CA ALA A 48 -12.00 -1.07 -7.01
C ALA A 48 -11.91 -2.42 -7.74
N VAL A 49 -10.77 -2.73 -8.37
CA VAL A 49 -10.54 -4.05 -9.01
C VAL A 49 -10.49 -5.20 -8.00
N VAL A 50 -10.27 -4.90 -6.72
CA VAL A 50 -10.27 -5.89 -5.62
C VAL A 50 -11.64 -5.95 -4.95
N GLY A 51 -12.33 -4.81 -4.82
CA GLY A 51 -13.68 -4.74 -4.26
C GLY A 51 -14.26 -3.33 -4.35
N ASP A 52 -15.58 -3.25 -4.57
CA ASP A 52 -16.30 -1.97 -4.70
C ASP A 52 -16.31 -1.14 -3.40
N ASP A 53 -16.05 -1.78 -2.27
CA ASP A 53 -15.98 -1.21 -0.93
C ASP A 53 -14.60 -0.63 -0.55
N TRP A 54 -13.67 -0.51 -1.52
CA TRP A 54 -12.29 -0.06 -1.33
C TRP A 54 -12.13 1.24 -0.54
N ARG A 55 -13.13 2.12 -0.60
CA ARG A 55 -13.06 3.42 0.09
C ARG A 55 -13.18 3.27 1.60
N THR A 56 -13.83 2.22 2.12
CA THR A 56 -14.05 2.07 3.57
C THR A 56 -13.57 0.73 4.13
N ASN A 57 -13.15 -0.21 3.27
CA ASN A 57 -12.67 -1.50 3.70
C ASN A 57 -11.12 -1.57 3.72
N PRO A 58 -10.48 -1.62 4.90
CA PRO A 58 -9.02 -1.74 5.00
C PRO A 58 -8.48 -3.04 4.40
N GLU A 59 -9.23 -4.14 4.42
CA GLU A 59 -8.82 -5.42 3.84
C GLU A 59 -8.69 -5.31 2.32
N THR A 60 -9.66 -4.66 1.66
CA THR A 60 -9.60 -4.37 0.21
C THR A 60 -8.37 -3.52 -0.13
N GLN A 61 -8.06 -2.51 0.69
CA GLN A 61 -6.87 -1.66 0.49
C GLN A 61 -5.56 -2.42 0.70
N ILE A 62 -5.47 -3.25 1.75
CA ILE A 62 -4.29 -4.07 2.03
C ILE A 62 -4.06 -5.07 0.90
N ARG A 63 -5.11 -5.74 0.43
CA ARG A 63 -5.01 -6.70 -0.68
C ARG A 63 -4.53 -6.03 -1.95
N TRP A 64 -5.11 -4.89 -2.32
CA TRP A 64 -4.65 -4.14 -3.48
C TRP A 64 -3.21 -3.66 -3.32
N GLY A 65 -2.84 -3.11 -2.16
CA GLY A 65 -1.51 -2.59 -1.89
C GLY A 65 -0.43 -3.67 -1.97
N LEU A 66 -0.69 -4.85 -1.41
CA LEU A 66 0.22 -5.99 -1.50
C LEU A 66 0.37 -6.51 -2.94
N ALA A 67 -0.73 -6.58 -3.69
CA ALA A 67 -0.70 -6.95 -5.12
C ALA A 67 0.14 -5.96 -5.93
N TYR A 68 -0.04 -4.67 -5.68
CA TYR A 68 0.70 -3.60 -6.32
C TYR A 68 2.20 -3.68 -5.99
N ILE A 69 2.57 -3.90 -4.72
CA ILE A 69 3.96 -4.10 -4.31
C ILE A 69 4.58 -5.31 -5.03
N ALA A 70 3.89 -6.44 -5.06
CA ALA A 70 4.36 -7.64 -5.74
C ALA A 70 4.60 -7.39 -7.24
N ALA A 71 3.63 -6.76 -7.92
CA ALA A 71 3.70 -6.51 -9.36
C ALA A 71 4.75 -5.45 -9.74
N ARG A 72 4.88 -4.38 -8.95
CA ARG A 72 5.71 -3.23 -9.30
C ARG A 72 7.14 -3.34 -8.79
N TYR A 73 7.32 -3.90 -7.59
CA TYR A 73 8.59 -3.93 -6.86
C TYR A 73 9.11 -5.33 -6.62
N GLY A 74 8.25 -6.35 -6.69
CA GLY A 74 8.61 -7.73 -6.36
C GLY A 74 8.56 -8.04 -4.86
N SER A 75 8.90 -7.08 -4.00
CA SER A 75 8.88 -7.27 -2.53
C SER A 75 8.68 -5.96 -1.75
N PRO A 76 8.16 -6.01 -0.51
CA PRO A 76 8.10 -4.86 0.39
C PRO A 76 9.47 -4.22 0.65
N GLN A 77 10.54 -5.02 0.74
CA GLN A 77 11.90 -4.50 0.88
C GLN A 77 12.31 -3.63 -0.30
N GLN A 78 12.04 -4.06 -1.53
CA GLN A 78 12.37 -3.29 -2.74
C GLN A 78 11.48 -2.04 -2.88
N ALA A 79 10.20 -2.14 -2.50
CA ALA A 79 9.30 -0.99 -2.45
C ALA A 79 9.78 0.07 -1.44
N TRP A 80 10.16 -0.38 -0.23
CA TRP A 80 10.71 0.50 0.79
C TRP A 80 12.02 1.17 0.35
N ALA A 81 12.97 0.42 -0.20
CA ALA A 81 14.22 0.98 -0.72
C ALA A 81 13.99 1.99 -1.86
N HIS A 82 12.95 1.79 -2.68
CA HIS A 82 12.54 2.78 -3.67
C HIS A 82 11.95 4.03 -3.01
N SER A 83 11.06 3.88 -2.04
CA SER A 83 10.48 4.98 -1.25
C SER A 83 11.57 5.83 -0.56
N GLU A 84 12.57 5.20 0.06
CA GLU A 84 13.72 5.89 0.66
C GLU A 84 14.47 6.79 -0.33
N ARG A 85 14.55 6.40 -1.59
CA ARG A 85 15.32 7.12 -2.61
C ARG A 85 14.51 8.19 -3.35
N VAL A 86 13.22 7.94 -3.59
CA VAL A 86 12.39 8.76 -4.49
C VAL A 86 11.28 9.51 -3.75
N GLY A 87 10.93 9.08 -2.54
CA GLY A 87 9.86 9.67 -1.74
C GLY A 87 8.46 9.14 -2.06
N TRP A 88 8.35 8.14 -2.93
CA TRP A 88 7.11 7.42 -3.27
C TRP A 88 7.42 5.98 -3.66
N TYR A 89 6.38 5.14 -3.75
CA TYR A 89 6.38 3.78 -4.34
C TYR A 89 5.06 3.57 -5.10
#